data_AF-A0A0B6YFJ0-F1
#
_entry.id   AF-A0A0B6YFJ0-F1
#
_cell.length_a   1.000
_cell.length_b   1.000
_cell.length_c   1.000
_cell.angle_alpha   90.00
_cell.angle_beta   90.00
_cell.angle_gamma   90.00
#
_symmetry.space_group_name_H-M   'P 1'
#
loop_
_entity.id
_entity.type
_entity.pdbx_description
1 polymer ?
#
loop_
_entity_poly.entity_id
_entity_poly.type
_entity_poly.pdbx_seq_one_letter_code
_entity_poly.pdbx_strand_id
1 'polypeptide(L)'
;VEVAAGVVKPALVAVVFFVDFGNTDEIAVSRLRMLPSECQEIPFLAIEFYLMGIRPSSMRCPDGVWSQQANHLFRTWTLNKCLIAQIYSVVD
;
A
#
# COMPACT_ATOMS: atom_id res chain seq x y z
N VAL A 1 -42.19 -22.23 18.04
CA VAL A 1 -41.44 -20.97 17.90
C VAL A 1 -40.16 -21.15 18.66
N GLU A 2 -39.06 -21.40 17.94
CA GLU A 2 -37.72 -21.26 18.49
C GLU A 2 -36.82 -20.97 17.29
N VAL A 3 -36.54 -19.68 17.09
CA VAL A 3 -35.57 -19.23 16.10
C VAL A 3 -34.23 -19.38 16.79
N ALA A 4 -33.52 -20.48 16.53
CA ALA A 4 -32.15 -20.65 16.99
C ALA A 4 -31.34 -19.49 16.39
N ALA A 5 -30.91 -18.57 17.25
CA ALA A 5 -30.00 -17.50 16.89
C ALA A 5 -28.72 -18.16 16.37
N GLY A 6 -28.57 -18.20 15.05
CA GLY A 6 -27.39 -18.72 14.38
C GLY A 6 -26.18 -17.94 14.88
N VAL A 7 -25.30 -18.60 15.63
CA VAL A 7 -24.00 -18.06 16.01
C VAL A 7 -23.22 -17.84 14.72
N VAL A 8 -23.13 -16.58 14.27
CA VAL A 8 -22.27 -16.21 13.14
C VAL A 8 -20.84 -16.45 13.60
N LYS A 9 -20.22 -17.51 13.09
CA LYS A 9 -18.79 -17.72 13.32
C LYS A 9 -18.04 -16.50 12.79
N PRO A 10 -17.11 -15.91 13.56
CA PRO A 10 -16.33 -14.79 13.06
C PRO A 10 -15.60 -15.23 11.79
N ALA A 11 -15.73 -14.43 10.73
CA ALA A 11 -15.01 -14.67 9.49
C ALA A 11 -13.51 -14.54 9.78
N LEU A 12 -12.73 -15.53 9.37
CA LEU A 12 -11.27 -15.42 9.41
C LEU A 12 -10.83 -14.37 8.38
N VAL A 13 -10.05 -13.42 8.85
CA VAL A 13 -9.51 -12.31 8.05
C VAL A 13 -7.98 -12.42 7.96
N ALA A 14 -7.43 -11.94 6.86
CA ALA A 14 -6.00 -11.84 6.60
C ALA A 14 -5.67 -10.42 6.15
N VAL A 15 -4.56 -9.89 6.65
CA VAL A 15 -3.95 -8.65 6.15
C VAL A 15 -3.04 -9.03 4.98
N VAL A 16 -3.29 -8.47 3.81
CA VAL A 16 -2.55 -8.78 2.58
C VAL A 16 -1.88 -7.54 2.01
N PHE A 17 -0.70 -7.72 1.41
CA PHE A 17 -0.02 -6.70 0.63
C PHE A 17 -0.18 -6.99 -0.86
N PHE A 18 -0.68 -6.01 -1.61
CA PHE A 18 -0.87 -6.13 -3.05
C PHE A 18 0.43 -5.73 -3.76
N VAL A 19 1.24 -6.72 -4.10
CA VAL A 19 2.61 -6.53 -4.64
C VAL A 19 2.71 -5.72 -5.93
N ASP A 20 1.63 -5.62 -6.71
CA ASP A 20 1.61 -4.84 -7.95
C ASP A 20 1.09 -3.40 -7.77
N PHE A 21 0.51 -3.10 -6.60
CA PHE A 21 -0.09 -1.80 -6.29
C PHE A 21 0.55 -1.10 -5.10
N GLY A 22 1.19 -1.84 -4.19
CA GLY A 22 1.86 -1.32 -3.00
C GLY A 22 0.94 -1.01 -1.80
N ASN A 23 -0.37 -1.27 -1.90
CA ASN A 23 -1.30 -1.07 -0.79
C ASN A 23 -1.49 -2.34 0.05
N THR A 24 -1.97 -2.16 1.28
CA THR A 24 -2.41 -3.24 2.18
C THR A 24 -3.92 -3.18 2.36
N ASP A 25 -4.57 -4.33 2.55
CA ASP A 25 -6.00 -4.41 2.90
C ASP A 25 -6.28 -5.61 3.82
N GLU A 26 -7.42 -5.56 4.51
CA GLU A 26 -7.94 -6.69 5.29
C GLU A 26 -9.01 -7.42 4.48
N ILE A 27 -8.79 -8.70 4.19
CA ILE A 27 -9.71 -9.51 3.38
C ILE A 27 -10.12 -10.78 4.11
N ALA A 28 -11.34 -11.26 3.83
CA ALA A 28 -11.75 -12.59 4.27
C ALA A 28 -10.85 -13.66 3.65
N VAL A 29 -10.40 -14.63 4.44
CA VAL A 29 -9.55 -15.75 3.99
C VAL A 29 -10.20 -16.53 2.85
N SER A 30 -11.54 -16.58 2.79
CA SER A 30 -12.29 -17.20 1.71
C SER A 30 -12.09 -16.54 0.33
N ARG A 31 -11.48 -15.35 0.26
CA ARG A 31 -11.09 -14.67 -0.98
C ARG A 31 -9.66 -15.00 -1.44
N LEU A 32 -8.84 -15.59 -0.57
CA LEU A 32 -7.50 -16.03 -0.94
C LEU A 32 -7.55 -17.23 -1.89
N ARG A 33 -6.61 -17.26 -2.82
CA ARG A 33 -6.41 -18.36 -3.77
C ARG A 33 -4.91 -18.66 -3.85
N MET A 34 -4.57 -19.88 -4.23
CA MET A 34 -3.18 -20.19 -4.56
C MET A 34 -2.74 -19.37 -5.78
N LEU A 35 -1.51 -18.87 -5.75
CA LEU A 35 -0.93 -18.14 -6.86
C LEU A 35 -0.62 -19.13 -8.00
N PRO A 36 -1.18 -18.93 -9.22
CA PRO A 36 -0.84 -19.74 -10.39
C PRO A 36 0.66 -19.69 -10.70
N SER A 37 1.22 -20.77 -11.24
CA SER A 37 2.65 -20.87 -11.57
C SER A 37 3.10 -19.79 -12.54
N GLU A 38 2.26 -19.46 -13.51
CA GLU A 38 2.53 -18.49 -14.57
C GLU A 38 2.68 -17.08 -13.99
N CYS A 39 2.06 -16.81 -12.83
CA CYS A 39 2.15 -15.53 -12.15
C CYS A 39 3.38 -15.43 -11.24
N GLN A 40 4.04 -16.55 -10.89
CA GLN A 40 5.21 -16.54 -10.01
C GLN A 40 6.47 -16.01 -10.71
N GLU A 41 6.54 -16.12 -12.04
CA GLU A 41 7.67 -15.61 -12.84
C GLU A 41 7.61 -14.09 -13.07
N ILE A 42 6.45 -13.48 -12.79
CA ILE A 42 6.26 -12.04 -12.96
C ILE A 42 6.84 -11.32 -11.73
N PRO A 43 7.81 -10.39 -11.90
CA PRO A 43 8.31 -9.61 -10.78
C PRO A 43 7.21 -8.70 -10.25
N PHE A 44 7.26 -8.39 -8.95
CA PHE A 44 6.33 -7.44 -8.33
C PHE A 44 6.41 -6.09 -9.03
N LEU A 45 5.25 -5.56 -9.42
CA LEU A 45 5.21 -4.38 -10.27
C LEU A 45 5.26 -3.06 -9.49
N ALA A 46 4.84 -3.06 -8.22
CA ALA A 46 4.99 -1.88 -7.37
C ALA A 46 6.40 -1.83 -6.80
N ILE A 47 7.08 -0.71 -7.07
CA ILE A 47 8.39 -0.42 -6.52
C ILE A 47 8.24 0.73 -5.52
N GLU A 48 8.71 0.52 -4.29
CA GLU A 48 8.72 1.55 -3.27
C GLU A 48 9.82 2.58 -3.53
N PHE A 49 9.48 3.87 -3.41
CA PHE A 49 10.43 4.97 -3.58
C PHE A 49 10.20 6.06 -2.54
N TYR A 50 11.26 6.83 -2.31
CA TYR A 50 11.22 8.10 -1.62
C TYR A 50 11.94 9.17 -2.46
N LEU A 51 11.51 10.42 -2.31
CA LEU A 51 12.17 11.54 -2.98
C LEU A 51 13.47 11.89 -2.27
N MET A 52 14.58 11.90 -3.02
CA MET A 52 15.89 12.31 -2.50
C MET A 52 15.95 13.81 -2.23
N GLY A 53 16.77 14.20 -1.25
CA GLY A 53 17.09 15.60 -0.97
C GLY A 53 16.00 16.40 -0.25
N ILE A 54 14.90 15.76 0.15
CA ILE A 54 13.82 16.41 0.91
C ILE A 54 13.50 15.65 2.19
N ARG A 55 12.96 16.37 3.18
CA ARG A 55 12.46 15.83 4.45
C ARG A 55 11.30 16.68 4.99
N PRO A 56 10.50 16.16 5.93
CA PRO A 56 9.52 16.97 6.64
C PRO A 56 10.16 18.21 7.29
N SER A 57 9.43 19.32 7.27
CA SER A 57 9.94 20.59 7.80
C SER A 57 10.14 20.49 9.31
N SER A 58 11.36 20.69 9.82
CA SER A 58 11.62 20.63 11.26
C SER A 58 10.83 21.66 12.08
N MET A 59 10.38 22.76 11.45
CA MET A 59 9.58 23.80 12.10
C MET A 59 8.07 23.48 12.09
N ARG A 60 7.54 22.96 10.97
CA ARG A 60 6.09 22.67 10.83
C ARG A 60 5.70 21.24 11.19
N CYS A 61 6.67 20.33 11.16
CA CYS A 61 6.55 18.88 11.34
C CYS A 61 7.65 18.42 12.31
N PRO A 62 7.62 18.82 13.59
CA PRO A 62 8.66 18.49 14.56
C PRO A 62 8.71 16.98 14.88
N ASP A 63 7.65 16.24 14.59
CA ASP A 63 7.54 14.78 14.69
C ASP A 63 8.21 14.03 13.51
N GLY A 64 8.70 14.76 12.50
CA GLY A 64 9.30 14.15 11.32
C GLY A 64 8.27 13.47 10.40
N VAL A 65 6.99 13.84 10.49
CA VAL A 65 5.93 13.31 9.63
C VAL A 65 5.55 14.35 8.56
N TRP A 66 5.38 13.92 7.32
CA TRP A 66 4.93 14.81 6.24
C TRP A 66 3.56 15.41 6.54
N SER A 67 3.44 16.73 6.41
CA SER A 67 2.15 17.41 6.60
C SER A 67 1.14 16.99 5.52
N GLN A 68 -0.15 17.08 5.86
CA GLN A 68 -1.23 16.85 4.90
C GLN A 68 -1.13 17.75 3.66
N GLN A 69 -0.69 19.00 3.85
CA GLN A 69 -0.46 19.92 2.74
C GLN A 69 0.66 19.44 1.80
N ALA A 70 1.77 18.93 2.33
CA ALA A 70 2.86 18.39 1.52
C ALA A 70 2.41 17.15 0.73
N ASN A 71 1.68 16.23 1.38
CA ASN A 71 1.12 15.05 0.72
C ASN A 71 0.10 15.41 -0.37
N HIS A 72 -0.74 16.42 -0.13
CA HIS A 72 -1.68 16.90 -1.12
C HIS A 72 -0.97 17.48 -2.35
N LEU A 73 0.04 18.31 -2.14
CA LEU A 73 0.83 18.88 -3.25
C LEU A 73 1.53 17.79 -4.07
N PHE A 74 2.14 16.82 -3.39
CA PHE A 74 2.77 15.67 -4.04
C PHE A 74 1.76 14.91 -4.91
N ARG A 75 0.56 14.60 -4.38
CA ARG A 75 -0.50 13.94 -5.15
C ARG A 75 -0.93 14.76 -6.37
N THR A 76 -1.11 16.07 -6.24
CA THR A 76 -1.48 16.94 -7.39
C THR A 76 -0.42 16.91 -8.50
N TRP A 77 0.86 16.74 -8.14
CA TRP A 77 1.96 16.68 -9.09
C TRP A 77 2.21 15.30 -9.70
N THR A 78 1.71 14.23 -9.09
CA THR A 78 2.02 12.86 -9.52
C THR A 78 0.84 12.04 -9.99
N LEU A 79 -0.36 12.25 -9.42
CA LEU A 79 -1.52 11.43 -9.74
C LEU A 79 -1.95 11.62 -11.20
N ASN A 80 -2.21 10.49 -11.88
CA ASN A 80 -2.64 10.43 -13.28
C ASN A 80 -1.66 11.12 -14.26
N LYS A 81 -0.36 11.10 -13.96
CA LYS A 81 0.69 11.68 -14.80
C LYS A 81 1.77 10.64 -15.10
N CYS A 82 2.32 10.70 -16.31
CA CYS A 82 3.53 9.96 -16.66
C CYS A 82 4.75 10.79 -16.21
N LEU A 83 5.59 10.18 -15.36
CA LEU A 83 6.77 10.83 -14.78
C LEU A 83 8.01 10.02 -15.15
N ILE A 84 9.14 10.72 -15.23
CA ILE A 84 10.46 10.08 -15.34
C ILE A 84 11.11 10.13 -13.96
N ALA A 85 11.51 8.97 -13.45
CA ALA A 85 12.27 8.87 -12.22
C ALA A 85 13.75 8.66 -12.56
N GLN A 86 14.63 9.45 -11.95
CA GLN A 86 16.06 9.19 -11.95
C GLN A 86 16.44 8.48 -10.66
N ILE A 87 17.00 7.27 -10.77
CA ILE A 87 17.39 6.48 -9.61
C ILE A 87 18.73 7.00 -9.08
N TYR A 88 18.74 7.47 -7.83
CA TYR A 88 19.94 7.96 -7.15
C TYR A 88 20.66 6.87 -6.37
N SER A 89 19.90 6.04 -5.67
CA SER A 89 20.40 4.93 -4.87
C SER A 89 19.36 3.81 -4.85
N VAL A 90 19.83 2.58 -4.82
CA VAL A 90 19.03 1.39 -4.48
C VAL A 90 19.51 0.93 -3.11
N VAL A 91 18.56 0.62 -2.23
CA VAL A 91 18.84 0.09 -0.89
C VAL A 91 18.40 -1.36 -0.90
N ASP A 92 19.30 -2.26 -0.50
CA ASP A 92 19.03 -3.69 -0.32
C ASP A 92 18.35 -3.97 1.04
#